data_AF-A0A956CLH6-F1
#
_entry.id   AF-A0A956CLH6-F1
#
_cell.length_a   1.000
_cell.length_b   1.000
_cell.length_c   1.000
_cell.angle_alpha   90.00
_cell.angle_beta   90.00
_cell.angle_gamma   90.00
#
_symmetry.space_group_name_H-M   'P 1'
#
loop_
_entity.id
_entity.type
_entity.pdbx_description
1 polymer ?
#
loop_
_entity_poly.entity_id
_entity_poly.type
_entity_poly.pdbx_seq_one_letter_code
_entity_poly.pdbx_strand_id
1 'polypeptide(L)'
;MKHAPNVIRALVPFLLVAGCGGAEPVHTRGGEAPSSAARAEPQDSADAYLWLEEVAGDRALAWARERNAVSTRELESTPGFRAGRDRIRAIYDSKEKIPFVGKAGKWLYNLWTDADHPRGLYRRTTLAEYRKAEPAWETVLDVDALGKAESTSWVFRGMDCLYPKYERCLLLLSRGGADAVTVREFDVEKKVFVEGGFSLPEGKVEAGWKDIDTLYVGADFGEGSMSASGYPLFTKEWKRGTELRNAPVIFRGEPGD
;
A
#
# COMPACT_ATOMS: atom_id res chain seq x y z
N MET A 1 25.92 -20.60 -39.78
CA MET A 1 26.88 -19.52 -39.45
C MET A 1 26.35 -18.76 -38.24
N LYS A 2 27.13 -18.80 -37.16
CA LYS A 2 27.29 -17.84 -36.04
C LYS A 2 26.04 -17.40 -35.25
N HIS A 3 25.98 -17.94 -34.03
CA HIS A 3 25.34 -17.37 -32.84
C HIS A 3 25.92 -15.99 -32.47
N ALA A 4 25.08 -15.12 -31.88
CA ALA A 4 25.38 -14.40 -30.63
C ALA A 4 24.13 -13.69 -30.06
N PRO A 5 23.97 -13.60 -28.72
CA PRO A 5 22.75 -13.16 -28.04
C PRO A 5 22.77 -11.68 -27.61
N ASN A 6 21.60 -11.05 -27.49
CA ASN A 6 21.45 -9.72 -26.91
C ASN A 6 21.15 -9.81 -25.41
N VAL A 7 22.11 -9.34 -24.61
CA VAL A 7 22.01 -9.13 -23.16
C VAL A 7 21.57 -7.68 -22.95
N ILE A 8 20.42 -7.46 -22.29
CA ILE A 8 20.03 -6.13 -21.82
C ILE A 8 20.46 -6.00 -20.36
N ARG A 9 21.51 -5.22 -20.12
CA ARG A 9 21.95 -4.77 -18.80
C ARG A 9 21.15 -3.54 -18.38
N ALA A 10 20.63 -3.56 -17.16
CA ALA A 10 20.05 -2.42 -16.48
C ALA A 10 21.10 -1.33 -16.22
N LEU A 11 20.72 -0.07 -16.42
CA LEU A 11 21.53 1.12 -16.16
C LEU A 11 20.81 1.99 -15.13
N VAL A 12 21.44 2.14 -13.97
CA VAL A 12 21.11 3.11 -12.91
C VAL A 12 21.97 4.35 -13.15
N PRO A 13 21.42 5.58 -13.23
CA PRO A 13 22.26 6.77 -13.27
C PRO A 13 22.47 7.32 -11.86
N PHE A 14 23.73 7.33 -11.43
CA PHE A 14 24.26 8.10 -10.30
C PHE A 14 24.70 9.46 -10.85
N LEU A 15 24.10 10.56 -10.38
CA LEU A 15 24.48 11.91 -10.81
C LEU A 15 25.56 12.46 -9.86
N LEU A 16 26.77 12.65 -10.39
CA LEU A 16 27.93 13.26 -9.73
C LEU A 16 28.17 14.61 -10.40
N VAL A 17 28.02 15.72 -9.66
CA VAL A 17 28.32 17.07 -10.16
C VAL A 17 29.79 17.38 -9.87
N ALA A 18 30.60 17.46 -10.92
CA ALA A 18 31.97 17.92 -10.86
C ALA A 18 32.03 19.45 -11.07
N GLY A 19 32.81 20.12 -10.23
CA GLY A 19 33.07 21.54 -10.30
C GLY A 19 34.10 21.92 -11.37
N CYS A 20 34.09 23.21 -11.73
CA CYS A 20 35.23 23.90 -12.30
C CYS A 20 35.42 25.21 -11.52
N GLY A 21 36.62 25.39 -10.96
CA GLY A 21 37.08 26.67 -10.41
C GLY A 21 38.04 27.37 -11.36
N GLY A 22 38.26 28.66 -11.10
CA GLY A 22 39.48 29.37 -11.51
C GLY A 22 39.28 30.86 -11.85
N ALA A 23 39.54 31.75 -10.88
CA ALA A 23 40.48 32.90 -10.95
C ALA A 23 40.14 34.01 -9.91
N GLU A 24 41.10 34.31 -9.03
CA GLU A 24 41.16 35.42 -8.04
C GLU A 24 41.88 36.67 -8.62
N PRO A 25 42.23 37.73 -7.86
CA PRO A 25 41.46 38.59 -6.95
C PRO A 25 41.69 40.10 -7.22
N VAL A 26 40.87 40.99 -6.61
CA VAL A 26 41.25 42.40 -6.37
C VAL A 26 40.93 42.76 -4.92
N HIS A 27 41.97 43.15 -4.18
CA HIS A 27 41.88 43.75 -2.84
C HIS A 27 41.25 45.15 -2.90
N THR A 28 40.37 45.49 -1.96
CA THR A 28 40.61 46.61 -1.00
C THR A 28 39.51 46.76 0.06
N ARG A 29 39.98 46.93 1.31
CA ARG A 29 39.43 47.68 2.47
C ARG A 29 38.07 47.30 3.09
N GLY A 30 38.17 46.58 4.22
CA GLY A 30 37.94 47.12 5.57
C GLY A 30 36.61 47.84 5.88
N GLY A 31 35.71 47.13 6.57
CA GLY A 31 34.58 47.69 7.31
C GLY A 31 33.99 46.65 8.26
N GLU A 32 34.26 46.79 9.56
CA GLU A 32 33.63 46.04 10.65
C GLU A 32 32.11 46.26 10.64
N ALA A 33 31.33 45.18 10.58
CA ALA A 33 29.89 45.20 10.85
C ALA A 33 29.64 44.77 12.30
N PRO A 34 28.77 45.46 13.06
CA PRO A 34 28.52 45.11 14.45
C PRO A 34 27.75 43.78 14.54
N SER A 35 28.26 42.88 15.36
CA SER A 35 27.59 41.65 15.78
C SER A 35 26.40 42.01 16.68
N SER A 36 25.20 41.99 16.11
CA SER A 36 23.95 41.99 16.88
C SER A 36 23.61 40.54 17.22
N ALA A 37 24.02 40.10 18.40
CA ALA A 37 23.44 38.92 19.03
C ALA A 37 21.99 39.26 19.42
N ALA A 38 21.06 39.04 18.49
CA ALA A 38 19.65 39.04 18.81
C ALA A 38 19.41 37.92 19.83
N ARG A 39 19.06 38.32 21.05
CA ARG A 39 18.49 37.42 22.06
C ARG A 39 17.30 36.70 21.42
N ALA A 40 17.38 35.38 21.30
CA ALA A 40 16.21 34.57 21.04
C ALA A 40 15.30 34.71 22.26
N GLU A 41 14.19 35.42 22.12
CA GLU A 41 13.09 35.35 23.07
C GLU A 41 12.53 33.91 23.05
N PRO A 42 12.14 33.36 24.20
CA PRO A 42 11.56 32.02 24.24
C PRO A 42 10.23 32.03 23.47
N GLN A 43 10.17 31.31 22.35
CA GLN A 43 8.92 31.09 21.62
C GLN A 43 8.02 30.14 22.43
N ASP A 44 7.24 30.72 23.33
CA ASP A 44 6.11 30.07 23.98
C ASP A 44 4.85 30.21 23.10
N SER A 45 4.93 29.78 21.83
CA SER A 45 3.74 29.67 20.97
C SER A 45 3.21 28.26 21.07
N ALA A 46 2.33 28.01 22.04
CA ALA A 46 1.51 26.80 22.04
C ALA A 46 0.80 26.70 20.69
N ASP A 47 0.98 25.57 19.98
CA ASP A 47 0.38 25.36 18.68
C ASP A 47 -1.15 25.41 18.79
N ALA A 48 -1.75 26.48 18.24
CA ALA A 48 -3.18 26.73 18.25
C ALA A 48 -4.00 25.63 17.52
N TYR A 49 -3.32 24.80 16.73
CA TYR A 49 -3.91 23.74 15.92
C TYR A 49 -3.59 22.33 16.44
N LEU A 50 -2.96 22.19 17.61
CA LEU A 50 -2.61 20.89 18.18
C LEU A 50 -3.80 19.91 18.25
N TRP A 51 -5.02 20.42 18.45
CA TRP A 51 -6.24 19.61 18.47
C TRP A 51 -6.58 18.94 17.11
N LEU A 52 -5.95 19.35 16.01
CA LEU A 52 -6.06 18.67 14.71
C LEU A 52 -5.25 17.37 14.66
N GLU A 53 -4.29 17.16 15.58
CA GLU A 53 -3.51 15.91 15.66
C GLU A 53 -4.35 14.73 16.17
N GLU A 54 -5.47 15.00 16.83
CA GLU A 54 -6.45 13.99 17.21
C GLU A 54 -7.29 13.59 15.98
N VAL A 55 -6.69 12.84 15.04
CA VAL A 55 -7.25 12.55 13.70
C VAL A 55 -8.62 11.84 13.72
N ALA A 56 -8.95 11.16 14.82
CA ALA A 56 -10.23 10.51 15.04
C ALA A 56 -11.18 11.31 15.94
N GLY A 57 -10.72 12.44 16.48
CA GLY A 57 -11.49 13.29 17.40
C GLY A 57 -12.62 14.03 16.70
N ASP A 58 -13.77 14.12 17.37
CA ASP A 58 -14.98 14.72 16.80
C ASP A 58 -14.76 16.16 16.32
N ARG A 59 -13.97 16.95 17.05
CA ARG A 59 -13.63 18.33 16.71
C ARG A 59 -12.83 18.40 15.41
N ALA A 60 -11.77 17.60 15.28
CA ALA A 60 -10.93 17.51 14.09
C ALA A 60 -11.75 17.07 12.86
N LEU A 61 -12.55 16.03 13.02
CA LEU A 61 -13.41 15.52 11.95
C LEU A 61 -14.51 16.51 11.54
N ALA A 62 -15.10 17.24 12.49
CA ALA A 62 -16.09 18.28 12.19
C ALA A 62 -15.46 19.41 11.36
N TRP A 63 -14.29 19.89 11.78
CA TRP A 63 -13.55 20.90 11.04
C TRP A 63 -13.18 20.42 9.63
N ALA A 64 -12.69 19.18 9.49
CA ALA A 64 -12.36 18.62 8.18
C ALA A 64 -13.59 18.56 7.26
N ARG A 65 -14.76 18.15 7.77
CA ARG A 65 -16.02 18.14 7.02
C ARG A 65 -16.43 19.54 6.55
N GLU A 66 -16.31 20.56 7.41
CA GLU A 66 -16.61 21.94 7.05
C GLU A 66 -15.70 22.44 5.93
N ARG A 67 -14.39 22.18 6.02
CA ARG A 67 -13.42 22.57 4.98
C ARG A 67 -13.65 21.82 3.68
N ASN A 68 -13.97 20.52 3.75
CA ASN A 68 -14.34 19.72 2.58
C ASN A 68 -15.59 20.26 1.88
N ALA A 69 -16.59 20.75 2.63
CA ALA A 69 -17.80 21.33 2.04
C ALA A 69 -17.50 22.63 1.27
N VAL A 70 -16.58 23.46 1.77
CA VAL A 70 -16.13 24.68 1.08
C VAL A 70 -15.40 24.31 -0.21
N SER A 71 -14.37 23.48 -0.13
CA SER A 71 -13.56 23.11 -1.31
C SER A 71 -14.37 22.36 -2.36
N THR A 72 -15.26 21.45 -1.96
CA THR A 72 -16.15 20.73 -2.87
C THR A 72 -17.02 21.71 -3.66
N ARG A 73 -17.64 22.68 -2.99
CA ARG A 73 -18.48 23.69 -3.65
C ARG A 73 -17.69 24.51 -4.67
N GLU A 74 -16.50 24.96 -4.30
CA GLU A 74 -15.64 25.74 -5.19
C GLU A 74 -15.25 24.93 -6.43
N LEU A 75 -14.75 23.71 -6.24
CA LEU A 75 -14.34 22.83 -7.34
C LEU A 75 -15.50 22.47 -8.26
N GLU A 76 -16.66 22.08 -7.71
CA GLU A 76 -17.83 21.69 -8.49
C GLU A 76 -18.48 22.86 -9.26
N SER A 77 -18.25 24.09 -8.80
CA SER A 77 -18.71 25.31 -9.48
C SER A 77 -17.84 25.71 -10.68
N THR A 78 -16.63 25.13 -10.80
CA THR A 78 -15.68 25.49 -11.87
C THR A 78 -16.24 25.08 -13.24
N PRO A 79 -16.22 25.99 -14.25
CA PRO A 79 -16.66 25.66 -15.60
C PRO A 79 -15.94 24.41 -16.14
N GLY A 80 -16.74 23.47 -16.66
CA GLY A 80 -16.22 22.21 -17.20
C GLY A 80 -15.97 21.10 -16.17
N PHE A 81 -16.14 21.33 -14.86
CA PHE A 81 -15.97 20.30 -13.83
C PHE A 81 -16.79 19.04 -14.12
N ARG A 82 -18.11 19.20 -14.33
CA ARG A 82 -19.00 18.05 -14.59
C ARG A 82 -18.60 17.28 -15.85
N ALA A 83 -18.35 17.99 -16.95
CA ALA A 83 -17.91 17.36 -18.20
C ALA A 83 -16.56 16.63 -18.04
N GLY A 84 -15.62 17.20 -17.29
CA GLY A 84 -14.34 16.56 -16.97
C GLY A 84 -14.50 15.30 -16.12
N ARG A 85 -15.26 15.40 -15.02
CA ARG A 85 -15.60 14.28 -14.15
C ARG A 85 -16.24 13.13 -14.94
N ASP A 86 -17.24 13.43 -15.75
CA ASP A 86 -18.00 12.41 -16.49
C ASP A 86 -17.12 11.71 -17.54
N ARG A 87 -16.24 12.47 -18.22
CA ARG A 87 -15.27 11.90 -19.16
C ARG A 87 -14.24 11.00 -18.46
N ILE A 88 -13.69 11.44 -17.32
CA ILE A 88 -12.75 10.63 -16.54
C ILE A 88 -13.44 9.36 -16.04
N ARG A 89 -14.65 9.48 -15.51
CA ARG A 89 -15.46 8.34 -15.06
C ARG A 89 -15.70 7.34 -16.18
N ALA A 90 -16.07 7.79 -17.38
CA ALA A 90 -16.26 6.91 -18.53
C ALA A 90 -15.00 6.11 -18.89
N ILE A 91 -13.80 6.69 -18.71
CA ILE A 91 -12.53 5.99 -18.92
C ILE A 91 -12.29 4.93 -17.84
N TYR A 92 -12.50 5.27 -16.56
CA TYR A 92 -12.30 4.34 -15.44
C TYR A 92 -13.30 3.17 -15.45
N ASP A 93 -14.55 3.46 -15.82
CA ASP A 93 -15.64 2.48 -15.89
C ASP A 93 -15.63 1.68 -17.22
N SER A 94 -14.77 2.05 -18.17
CA SER A 94 -14.68 1.38 -19.48
C SER A 94 -14.30 -0.08 -19.35
N LYS A 95 -15.02 -0.93 -20.10
CA LYS A 95 -14.74 -2.36 -20.19
C LYS A 95 -13.61 -2.68 -21.19
N GLU A 96 -13.14 -1.70 -21.94
CA GLU A 96 -12.05 -1.83 -22.93
C GLU A 96 -10.65 -1.64 -22.33
N LYS A 97 -10.56 -1.29 -21.04
CA LYS A 97 -9.26 -1.10 -20.38
C LYS A 97 -8.46 -2.39 -20.33
N ILE A 98 -7.14 -2.24 -20.43
CA ILE A 98 -6.19 -3.36 -20.46
C ILE A 98 -6.15 -4.05 -19.08
N PRO A 99 -6.51 -5.33 -18.98
CA PRO A 99 -6.43 -6.06 -17.71
C PRO A 99 -5.00 -6.54 -17.47
N PHE A 100 -4.17 -5.73 -16.82
CA PHE A 100 -2.83 -6.16 -16.41
C PHE A 100 -2.92 -7.37 -15.45
N VAL A 101 -2.07 -8.37 -15.71
CA VAL A 101 -2.11 -9.66 -15.02
C VAL A 101 -0.83 -9.99 -14.26
N GLY A 102 -1.00 -10.58 -13.07
CA GLY A 102 0.04 -11.35 -12.38
C GLY A 102 -0.08 -12.84 -12.73
N LYS A 103 1.02 -13.59 -12.73
CA LYS A 103 1.01 -15.03 -13.02
C LYS A 103 1.27 -15.84 -11.75
N ALA A 104 0.44 -16.83 -11.50
CA ALA A 104 0.68 -17.84 -10.46
C ALA A 104 0.25 -19.22 -10.97
N GLY A 105 1.19 -20.18 -10.99
CA GLY A 105 0.96 -21.48 -11.59
C GLY A 105 0.51 -21.39 -13.06
N LYS A 106 -0.62 -22.04 -13.38
CA LYS A 106 -1.24 -22.01 -14.72
C LYS A 106 -2.14 -20.80 -14.99
N TRP A 107 -2.41 -20.00 -13.96
CA TRP A 107 -3.40 -18.93 -13.97
C TRP A 107 -2.75 -17.55 -14.14
N LEU A 108 -3.49 -16.65 -14.78
CA LEU A 108 -3.25 -15.22 -14.85
C LEU A 108 -4.34 -14.52 -14.04
N TYR A 109 -3.95 -13.69 -13.08
CA TYR A 109 -4.85 -13.02 -12.14
C TYR A 109 -4.90 -11.52 -12.40
N ASN A 110 -6.08 -10.94 -12.26
CA ASN A 110 -6.34 -9.52 -12.43
C ASN A 110 -7.34 -9.04 -11.37
N LEU A 111 -7.12 -7.85 -10.81
CA LEU A 111 -8.14 -7.13 -10.06
C LEU A 111 -8.86 -6.20 -11.05
N TRP A 112 -10.15 -6.43 -11.23
CA TRP A 112 -10.97 -5.65 -12.15
C TRP A 112 -11.97 -4.79 -11.39
N THR A 113 -11.87 -3.48 -11.56
CA THR A 113 -12.87 -2.53 -11.07
C THR A 113 -13.74 -2.04 -12.22
N ASP A 114 -14.92 -1.52 -11.98
CA ASP A 114 -15.73 -0.74 -12.93
C ASP A 114 -16.92 -0.10 -12.19
N ALA A 115 -17.90 0.42 -12.92
CA ALA A 115 -19.10 1.01 -12.35
C ALA A 115 -19.91 0.05 -11.46
N ASP A 116 -19.91 -1.25 -11.77
CA ASP A 116 -20.68 -2.28 -11.08
C ASP A 116 -19.89 -2.84 -9.88
N HIS A 117 -18.56 -2.90 -10.02
CA HIS A 117 -17.62 -3.43 -9.04
C HIS A 117 -16.56 -2.39 -8.65
N PRO A 118 -16.91 -1.33 -7.92
CA PRO A 118 -15.97 -0.26 -7.57
C PRO A 118 -14.88 -0.70 -6.57
N ARG A 119 -15.11 -1.74 -5.75
CA ARG A 119 -14.05 -2.35 -4.90
C ARG A 119 -13.30 -3.45 -5.64
N GLY A 120 -13.96 -4.10 -6.59
CA GLY A 120 -13.35 -4.90 -7.64
C GLY A 120 -13.58 -6.39 -7.51
N LEU A 121 -13.45 -7.06 -8.65
CA LEU A 121 -13.43 -8.50 -8.81
C LEU A 121 -11.98 -8.97 -8.95
N TYR A 122 -11.50 -9.75 -7.99
CA TYR A 122 -10.28 -10.52 -8.18
C TYR A 122 -10.63 -11.77 -8.98
N ARG A 123 -10.10 -11.85 -10.19
CA ARG A 123 -10.47 -12.85 -11.20
C ARG A 123 -9.24 -13.48 -11.84
N ARG A 124 -9.43 -14.64 -12.44
CA ARG A 124 -8.35 -15.38 -13.12
C ARG A 124 -8.76 -15.90 -14.48
N THR A 125 -7.76 -16.17 -15.31
CA THR A 125 -7.91 -16.81 -16.62
C THR A 125 -6.66 -17.59 -16.99
N THR A 126 -6.69 -18.36 -18.08
CA THR A 126 -5.50 -19.06 -18.59
C THR A 126 -4.75 -18.18 -19.61
N LEU A 127 -3.48 -18.48 -19.87
CA LEU A 127 -2.73 -17.79 -20.92
C LEU A 127 -3.35 -17.95 -22.31
N ALA A 128 -4.00 -19.09 -22.59
CA ALA A 128 -4.66 -19.33 -23.87
C ALA A 128 -5.88 -18.42 -24.04
N GLU A 129 -6.71 -18.29 -22.98
CA GLU A 129 -7.85 -17.37 -22.97
C GLU A 129 -7.41 -15.91 -23.03
N TYR A 130 -6.38 -15.53 -22.28
CA TYR A 130 -5.89 -14.15 -22.21
C TYR A 130 -5.40 -13.58 -23.55
N ARG A 131 -5.05 -14.44 -24.52
CA ARG A 131 -4.65 -14.04 -25.87
C ARG A 131 -5.81 -13.71 -26.80
N LYS A 132 -7.05 -14.01 -26.40
CA LYS A 132 -8.25 -13.69 -27.19
C LYS A 132 -8.63 -12.22 -26.99
N ALA A 133 -9.40 -11.68 -27.93
CA ALA A 133 -9.97 -10.34 -27.79
C ALA A 133 -10.88 -10.23 -26.55
N GLU A 134 -11.61 -11.30 -26.24
CA GLU A 134 -12.50 -11.41 -25.09
C GLU A 134 -12.14 -12.66 -24.27
N PRO A 135 -11.20 -12.55 -23.30
CA PRO A 135 -10.82 -13.67 -22.46
C PRO A 135 -11.96 -14.13 -21.55
N ALA A 136 -12.14 -15.44 -21.39
CA ALA A 136 -13.02 -15.96 -20.36
C ALA A 136 -12.40 -15.78 -18.97
N TRP A 137 -13.02 -14.96 -18.14
CA TRP A 137 -12.59 -14.71 -16.76
C TRP A 137 -13.43 -15.49 -15.75
N GLU A 138 -12.75 -16.07 -14.77
CA GLU A 138 -13.36 -16.71 -13.61
C GLU A 138 -13.18 -15.81 -12.38
N THR A 139 -14.28 -15.38 -11.76
CA THR A 139 -14.21 -14.66 -10.47
C THR A 139 -13.74 -15.61 -9.37
N VAL A 140 -12.76 -15.14 -8.59
CA VAL A 140 -12.16 -15.84 -7.44
C VAL A 140 -12.63 -15.18 -6.13
N LEU A 141 -12.66 -13.85 -6.10
CA LEU A 141 -13.19 -13.07 -4.98
C LEU A 141 -13.90 -11.81 -5.51
N ASP A 142 -15.11 -11.56 -5.02
CA ASP A 142 -15.81 -10.30 -5.20
C ASP A 142 -15.63 -9.45 -3.93
N VAL A 143 -14.84 -8.38 -4.03
CA VAL A 143 -14.49 -7.52 -2.88
C VAL A 143 -15.68 -6.65 -2.48
N ASP A 144 -16.53 -6.25 -3.45
CA ASP A 144 -17.76 -5.51 -3.19
C ASP A 144 -18.76 -6.38 -2.40
N ALA A 145 -18.95 -7.63 -2.81
CA ALA A 145 -19.80 -8.58 -2.11
C ALA A 145 -19.28 -8.88 -0.70
N LEU A 146 -17.97 -9.09 -0.54
CA LEU A 146 -17.34 -9.29 0.77
C LEU A 146 -17.57 -8.08 1.69
N GLY A 147 -17.33 -6.87 1.18
CA GLY A 147 -17.53 -5.64 1.95
C GLY A 147 -18.97 -5.44 2.41
N LYS A 148 -19.95 -5.78 1.55
CA LYS A 148 -21.38 -5.77 1.92
C LYS A 148 -21.68 -6.79 3.01
N ALA A 149 -21.21 -8.03 2.86
CA ALA A 149 -21.46 -9.10 3.82
C ALA A 149 -20.88 -8.81 5.22
N GLU A 150 -19.70 -8.19 5.27
CA GLU A 150 -19.00 -7.88 6.51
C GLU A 150 -19.21 -6.43 6.97
N SER A 151 -20.11 -5.67 6.32
CA SER A 151 -20.38 -4.25 6.60
C SER A 151 -19.10 -3.40 6.72
N THR A 152 -18.10 -3.71 5.90
CA THR A 152 -16.77 -3.13 5.97
C THR A 152 -16.33 -2.64 4.60
N SER A 153 -15.80 -1.41 4.54
CA SER A 153 -15.24 -0.83 3.32
C SER A 153 -13.88 -1.46 2.99
N TRP A 154 -13.86 -2.70 2.52
CA TRP A 154 -12.62 -3.39 2.17
C TRP A 154 -11.95 -2.80 0.92
N VAL A 155 -10.62 -2.76 0.97
CA VAL A 155 -9.74 -2.48 -0.16
C VAL A 155 -8.80 -3.67 -0.32
N PHE A 156 -8.76 -4.25 -1.52
CA PHE A 156 -7.86 -5.35 -1.84
C PHE A 156 -6.40 -4.86 -1.89
N ARG A 157 -5.51 -5.50 -1.12
CA ARG A 157 -4.09 -5.14 -1.05
C ARG A 157 -3.17 -6.17 -1.67
N GLY A 158 -3.67 -7.35 -1.98
CA GLY A 158 -2.89 -8.39 -2.62
C GLY A 158 -3.33 -9.77 -2.18
N MET A 159 -2.77 -10.78 -2.84
CA MET A 159 -2.92 -12.16 -2.45
C MET A 159 -1.60 -12.88 -2.67
N ASP A 160 -0.93 -13.29 -1.59
CA ASP A 160 0.34 -14.00 -1.64
C ASP A 160 0.11 -15.51 -1.58
N CYS A 161 0.37 -16.20 -2.69
CA CYS A 161 0.01 -17.60 -2.89
C CYS A 161 1.21 -18.53 -2.72
N LEU A 162 1.06 -19.56 -1.88
CA LEU A 162 2.07 -20.55 -1.57
C LEU A 162 2.49 -21.37 -2.80
N TYR A 163 3.76 -21.23 -3.19
CA TYR A 163 4.42 -22.11 -4.17
C TYR A 163 4.51 -23.56 -3.64
N PRO A 164 4.48 -24.60 -4.50
CA PRO A 164 4.36 -24.57 -5.97
C PRO A 164 2.94 -24.64 -6.50
N LYS A 165 1.96 -25.00 -5.67
CA LYS A 165 0.60 -25.25 -6.14
C LYS A 165 -0.19 -23.96 -6.37
N TYR A 166 0.11 -22.90 -5.61
CA TYR A 166 -0.59 -21.63 -5.63
C TYR A 166 -2.10 -21.73 -5.36
N GLU A 167 -2.50 -22.72 -4.55
CA GLU A 167 -3.90 -22.99 -4.17
C GLU A 167 -4.27 -22.32 -2.83
N ARG A 168 -3.27 -22.08 -1.97
CA ARG A 168 -3.41 -21.47 -0.65
C ARG A 168 -2.75 -20.11 -0.70
N CYS A 169 -3.50 -19.07 -0.32
CA CYS A 169 -3.00 -17.72 -0.37
C CYS A 169 -3.33 -16.94 0.89
N LEU A 170 -2.48 -15.98 1.21
CA LEU A 170 -2.74 -14.96 2.21
C LEU A 170 -3.42 -13.79 1.50
N LEU A 171 -4.70 -13.57 1.75
CA LEU A 171 -5.45 -12.43 1.25
C LEU A 171 -5.22 -11.23 2.18
N LEU A 172 -4.73 -10.12 1.63
CA LEU A 172 -4.51 -8.87 2.35
C LEU A 172 -5.64 -7.89 2.03
N LEU A 173 -6.33 -7.41 3.06
CA LEU A 173 -7.40 -6.42 2.94
C LEU A 173 -7.15 -5.27 3.90
N SER A 174 -7.39 -4.02 3.48
CA SER A 174 -7.41 -2.86 4.39
C SER A 174 -8.80 -2.27 4.52
N ARG A 175 -9.15 -1.80 5.73
CA ARG A 175 -10.38 -1.04 5.93
C ARG A 175 -10.17 0.39 5.46
N GLY A 176 -11.05 0.86 4.57
CA GLY A 176 -11.06 2.25 4.11
C GLY A 176 -9.79 2.67 3.35
N GLY A 177 -8.91 1.75 2.98
CA GLY A 177 -7.64 2.06 2.31
C GLY A 177 -6.50 2.46 3.25
N ALA A 178 -6.61 2.21 4.56
CA ALA A 178 -5.52 2.42 5.51
C ALA A 178 -4.27 1.57 5.17
N ASP A 179 -3.11 1.96 5.71
CA ASP A 179 -1.88 1.16 5.62
C ASP A 179 -1.98 -0.16 6.38
N ALA A 180 -2.76 -0.19 7.47
CA ALA A 180 -3.04 -1.39 8.21
C ALA A 180 -3.85 -2.38 7.37
N VAL A 181 -3.47 -3.65 7.42
CA VAL A 181 -4.14 -4.75 6.72
C VAL A 181 -4.54 -5.84 7.71
N THR A 182 -5.62 -6.54 7.40
CA THR A 182 -5.84 -7.89 7.90
C THR A 182 -5.32 -8.88 6.88
N VAL A 183 -4.78 -10.00 7.36
CA VAL A 183 -4.33 -11.12 6.53
C VAL A 183 -5.21 -12.32 6.81
N ARG A 184 -5.82 -12.91 5.79
CA ARG A 184 -6.73 -14.06 5.93
C ARG A 184 -6.36 -15.13 4.93
N GLU A 185 -6.23 -16.36 5.39
CA GLU A 185 -5.95 -17.49 4.50
C GLU A 185 -7.17 -17.82 3.62
N PHE A 186 -6.91 -17.96 2.32
CA PHE A 186 -7.91 -18.17 1.30
C PHE A 186 -7.50 -19.33 0.38
N ASP A 187 -8.47 -20.19 0.05
CA ASP A 187 -8.34 -21.26 -0.93
C ASP A 187 -8.84 -20.74 -2.28
N VAL A 188 -7.95 -20.48 -3.24
CA VAL A 188 -8.34 -19.90 -4.54
C VAL A 188 -8.97 -20.91 -5.49
N GLU A 189 -8.80 -22.21 -5.26
CA GLU A 189 -9.45 -23.25 -6.06
C GLU A 189 -10.88 -23.48 -5.58
N LYS A 190 -11.09 -23.51 -4.25
CA LYS A 190 -12.44 -23.61 -3.65
C LYS A 190 -13.15 -22.27 -3.56
N LYS A 191 -12.42 -21.16 -3.68
CA LYS A 191 -12.90 -19.77 -3.58
C LYS A 191 -13.55 -19.46 -2.24
N VAL A 192 -12.94 -19.94 -1.16
CA VAL A 192 -13.43 -19.77 0.21
C VAL A 192 -12.30 -19.41 1.15
N PHE A 193 -12.63 -18.71 2.23
CA PHE A 193 -11.73 -18.60 3.38
C PHE A 193 -11.47 -19.99 3.97
N VAL A 194 -10.22 -20.24 4.38
CA VAL A 194 -9.86 -21.50 5.02
C VAL A 194 -10.35 -21.48 6.46
N GLU A 195 -11.24 -22.39 6.82
CA GLU A 195 -11.71 -22.57 8.20
C GLU A 195 -10.53 -22.98 9.10
N GLY A 196 -10.37 -22.27 10.23
CA GLY A 196 -9.20 -22.45 11.10
C GLY A 196 -7.87 -22.08 10.44
N GLY A 197 -7.91 -21.36 9.32
CA GLY A 197 -6.75 -20.88 8.60
C GLY A 197 -5.98 -19.78 9.33
N PHE A 198 -4.84 -19.38 8.77
CA PHE A 198 -4.11 -18.23 9.26
C PHE A 198 -4.96 -16.96 9.15
N SER A 199 -5.08 -16.24 10.26
CA SER A 199 -5.81 -14.99 10.34
C SER A 199 -5.06 -14.03 11.26
N LEU A 200 -4.64 -12.90 10.71
CA LEU A 200 -4.03 -11.80 11.47
C LEU A 200 -5.05 -10.66 11.58
N PRO A 201 -5.23 -10.08 12.78
CA PRO A 201 -6.07 -8.91 12.95
C PRO A 201 -5.50 -7.74 12.15
N GLU A 202 -6.32 -6.71 11.99
CA GLU A 202 -5.88 -5.48 11.34
C GLU A 202 -4.70 -4.85 12.08
N GLY A 203 -3.65 -4.55 11.33
CA GLY A 203 -2.48 -3.83 11.84
C GLY A 203 -1.47 -3.61 10.73
N LYS A 204 -0.38 -2.92 11.04
CA LYS A 204 0.81 -2.94 10.19
C LYS A 204 1.49 -4.29 10.37
N VAL A 205 1.03 -5.27 9.59
CA VAL A 205 1.48 -6.66 9.67
C VAL A 205 2.14 -7.08 8.38
N GLU A 206 3.11 -7.98 8.51
CA GLU A 206 3.77 -8.68 7.42
C GLU A 206 3.61 -10.18 7.65
N ALA A 207 3.26 -10.91 6.60
CA ALA A 207 3.13 -12.36 6.66
C ALA A 207 3.65 -12.96 5.36
N GLY A 208 4.52 -13.96 5.48
CA GLY A 208 5.07 -14.70 4.36
C GLY A 208 5.07 -16.19 4.61
N TRP A 209 4.84 -16.98 3.57
CA TRP A 209 4.85 -18.43 3.69
C TRP A 209 6.26 -18.98 3.93
N LYS A 210 6.39 -19.89 4.90
CA LYS A 210 7.52 -20.84 4.96
C LYS A 210 7.14 -22.15 4.30
N ASP A 211 5.97 -22.67 4.66
CA ASP A 211 5.35 -23.89 4.12
C ASP A 211 3.84 -23.87 4.40
N ILE A 212 3.12 -24.95 4.04
CA ILE A 212 1.66 -25.02 4.18
C ILE A 212 1.14 -24.84 5.60
N ASP A 213 1.95 -25.13 6.61
CA ASP A 213 1.57 -25.10 8.02
C ASP A 213 2.34 -24.05 8.82
N THR A 214 3.14 -23.21 8.16
CA THR A 214 4.02 -22.25 8.85
C THR A 214 4.15 -20.92 8.10
N LEU A 215 3.97 -19.81 8.82
CA LEU A 215 4.22 -18.45 8.35
C LEU A 215 5.39 -17.80 9.09
N TYR A 216 6.09 -16.90 8.41
CA TYR A 216 6.87 -15.84 9.04
C TYR A 216 5.98 -14.63 9.21
N VAL A 217 5.89 -14.10 10.43
CA VAL A 217 4.96 -13.03 10.79
C VAL A 217 5.68 -11.90 11.52
N GLY A 218 5.53 -10.69 11.01
CA GLY A 218 5.75 -9.45 11.74
C GLY A 218 4.43 -8.80 12.09
N ALA A 219 4.22 -8.45 13.35
CA ALA A 219 3.03 -7.78 13.84
C ALA A 219 3.32 -7.06 15.16
N ASP A 220 2.34 -6.29 15.65
CA ASP A 220 2.36 -5.77 17.00
C ASP A 220 2.15 -6.91 18.01
N PHE A 221 3.15 -7.12 18.86
CA PHE A 221 3.15 -8.09 19.96
C PHE A 221 3.18 -7.41 21.34
N GLY A 222 2.93 -6.10 21.41
CA GLY A 222 2.99 -5.29 22.62
C GLY A 222 4.21 -4.38 22.66
N GLU A 223 4.53 -3.91 23.87
CA GLU A 223 5.56 -2.90 24.11
C GLU A 223 6.91 -3.28 23.47
N GLY A 224 7.49 -2.33 22.74
CA GLY A 224 8.79 -2.49 22.08
C GLY A 224 8.77 -3.39 20.83
N SER A 225 7.60 -3.89 20.40
CA SER A 225 7.49 -4.73 19.20
C SER A 225 7.44 -3.97 17.87
N MET A 226 7.25 -2.65 17.95
CA MET A 226 7.07 -1.77 16.80
C MET A 226 8.13 -0.65 16.82
N SER A 227 8.58 -0.21 15.64
CA SER A 227 9.43 0.96 15.49
C SER A 227 8.67 2.25 15.79
N ALA A 228 9.38 3.39 15.91
CA ALA A 228 8.74 4.70 16.10
C ALA A 228 7.78 5.07 14.94
N SER A 229 8.04 4.53 13.74
CA SER A 229 7.19 4.69 12.55
C SER A 229 6.03 3.66 12.49
N GLY A 230 5.94 2.78 13.49
CA GLY A 230 4.89 1.79 13.64
C GLY A 230 5.06 0.54 12.76
N TYR A 231 6.28 0.15 12.40
CA TYR A 231 6.52 -1.11 11.67
C TYR A 231 7.00 -2.22 12.61
N PRO A 232 6.69 -3.51 12.34
CA PRO A 232 7.13 -4.61 13.18
C PRO A 232 8.65 -4.73 13.26
N LEU A 233 9.20 -4.80 14.48
CA LEU A 233 10.61 -5.06 14.74
C LEU A 233 10.92 -6.55 14.90
N PHE A 234 9.91 -7.40 15.00
CA PHE A 234 10.07 -8.84 15.25
C PHE A 234 9.49 -9.66 14.10
N THR A 235 10.22 -10.69 13.68
CA THR A 235 9.67 -11.76 12.86
C THR A 235 9.55 -13.02 13.70
N LYS A 236 8.35 -13.58 13.76
CA LYS A 236 8.05 -14.87 14.42
C LYS A 236 7.78 -15.96 13.40
N GLU A 237 8.17 -17.20 13.70
CA GLU A 237 7.78 -18.38 12.94
C GLU A 237 6.51 -18.99 13.55
N TRP A 238 5.36 -18.70 12.95
CA TRP A 238 4.05 -19.11 13.44
C TRP A 238 3.55 -20.39 12.78
N LYS A 239 3.27 -21.42 13.59
CA LYS A 239 2.71 -22.69 13.12
C LYS A 239 1.19 -22.71 13.23
N ARG A 240 0.54 -23.27 12.21
CA ARG A 240 -0.91 -23.48 12.14
C ARG A 240 -1.43 -24.16 13.41
N GLY A 241 -2.59 -23.71 13.88
CA GLY A 241 -3.25 -24.27 15.07
C GLY A 241 -2.63 -23.89 16.41
N THR A 242 -1.56 -23.07 16.42
CA THR A 242 -0.97 -22.54 17.65
C THR A 242 -1.29 -21.06 17.81
N GLU A 243 -1.17 -20.51 19.03
CA GLU A 243 -1.36 -19.08 19.25
C GLU A 243 -0.15 -18.28 18.74
N LEU A 244 -0.39 -17.31 17.86
CA LEU A 244 0.65 -16.45 17.28
C LEU A 244 1.53 -15.76 18.34
N ARG A 245 0.94 -15.35 19.48
CA ARG A 245 1.67 -14.69 20.57
C ARG A 245 2.85 -15.55 21.09
N ASN A 246 2.68 -16.88 21.11
CA ASN A 246 3.64 -17.84 21.64
C ASN A 246 4.63 -18.34 20.58
N ALA A 247 4.51 -17.90 19.32
CA ALA A 247 5.40 -18.29 18.26
C ALA A 247 6.85 -17.83 18.55
N PRO A 248 7.87 -18.64 18.24
CA PRO A 248 9.27 -18.29 18.45
C PRO A 248 9.68 -17.10 17.57
N VAL A 249 10.44 -16.18 18.16
CA VAL A 249 11.12 -15.10 17.42
C VAL A 249 12.30 -15.70 16.67
N ILE A 250 12.37 -15.40 15.37
CA ILE A 250 13.47 -15.84 14.50
C ILE A 250 14.36 -14.68 14.05
N PHE A 251 13.84 -13.45 14.12
CA PHE A 251 14.59 -12.24 13.80
C PHE A 251 14.05 -11.06 14.61
N ARG A 252 14.96 -10.13 14.93
CA ARG A 252 14.64 -8.85 15.56
C ARG A 252 15.47 -7.76 14.88
N GLY A 253 14.80 -6.72 14.37
CA GLY A 253 15.41 -5.50 13.87
C GLY A 253 15.80 -4.54 15.00
N GLU A 254 16.60 -3.54 14.67
CA GLU A 254 17.00 -2.50 15.61
C GLU A 254 15.95 -1.38 15.70
N PRO A 255 15.85 -0.64 16.82
CA PRO A 255 14.82 0.39 16.98
C PRO A 255 14.83 1.52 15.94
N GLY A 256 15.95 1.69 15.21
CA GLY A 256 16.12 2.69 14.16
C GLY A 256 15.86 2.19 12.73
N ASP A 257 15.52 0.92 12.56
CA ASP A 257 15.14 0.33 11.26
C ASP A 257 13.71 0.71 10.82
#